data_AF-A0A9W6X258-F1
#
_entry.id   AF-A0A9W6X258-F1
#
_cell.length_a   1.000
_cell.length_b   1.000
_cell.length_c   1.000
_cell.angle_alpha   90.00
_cell.angle_beta   90.00
_cell.angle_gamma   90.00
#
_symmetry.space_group_name_H-M   'P 1'
#
loop_
_entity.id
_entity.type
_entity.pdbx_description
1 polymer ?
#
loop_
_entity_poly.entity_id
_entity_poly.type
_entity_poly.pdbx_seq_one_letter_code
_entity_poly.pdbx_strand_id
1 'polypeptide(L)'
;MSSIIGISSKDLVPNGFNNQYRYRFPASATFQNTEVCVQSIVMYNSQFNIDALAYSNTTFKIEIPTAATTSTISITLKDGIYSYTDINLMIQTALISNGAYLFNPDGNNAFCIQLIENSTYYAAQVDVSSTPTAIGTYTRPATGLYSAGGSGLPTTARVPRLIIDNAEFGKIIGFSPGTYPSASSTTTQSFLSDITPQVNPVSAYVVRCSLVNNSFTQPPDIITVFNSQGTAGGQLINFQPNEFSWMKVNDGSYNVITITIVDQLERFIKFKDANLLISLSFRDA
;
A
#
# COMPACT_ATOMS: atom_id res chain seq x y z
N MET A 1 31.40 -23.37 17.89
CA MET A 1 32.02 -22.13 17.35
C MET A 1 30.89 -21.23 16.86
N SER A 2 30.90 -19.92 17.14
CA SER A 2 29.88 -19.00 16.60
C SER A 2 30.47 -18.17 15.47
N SER A 3 29.75 -18.07 14.34
CA SER A 3 30.16 -17.32 13.15
C SER A 3 29.03 -16.40 12.69
N ILE A 4 29.38 -15.22 12.19
CA ILE A 4 28.41 -14.24 11.68
C ILE A 4 28.62 -14.05 10.19
N ILE A 5 27.53 -14.01 9.43
CA ILE A 5 27.51 -13.64 8.02
C ILE A 5 26.65 -12.39 7.86
N GLY A 6 27.25 -11.33 7.33
CA GLY A 6 26.55 -10.11 6.93
C GLY A 6 26.21 -10.15 5.44
N ILE A 7 24.92 -10.13 5.14
CA ILE A 7 24.37 -10.04 3.78
C ILE A 7 23.89 -8.61 3.58
N SER A 8 24.32 -7.94 2.52
CA SER A 8 23.94 -6.56 2.26
C SER A 8 23.49 -6.32 0.82
N SER A 9 23.22 -5.05 0.49
CA SER A 9 22.89 -4.61 -0.87
C SER A 9 23.89 -5.07 -1.95
N LYS A 10 25.14 -5.38 -1.59
CA LYS A 10 26.14 -5.96 -2.51
C LYS A 10 25.76 -7.37 -3.01
N ASP A 11 24.97 -8.09 -2.22
CA ASP A 11 24.54 -9.46 -2.49
C ASP A 11 23.17 -9.49 -3.20
N LEU A 12 22.60 -8.34 -3.53
CA LEU A 12 21.28 -8.24 -4.14
C LEU A 12 21.22 -8.94 -5.50
N VAL A 13 20.19 -9.75 -5.70
CA VAL A 13 19.87 -10.37 -7.00
C VAL A 13 18.99 -9.41 -7.80
N PRO A 14 19.40 -8.97 -9.00
CA PRO A 14 18.58 -8.09 -9.83
C PRO A 14 17.33 -8.82 -10.35
N ASN A 15 16.21 -8.64 -9.65
CA ASN A 15 14.92 -9.24 -10.01
C ASN A 15 13.78 -8.20 -10.16
N GLY A 16 14.08 -6.91 -9.97
CA GLY A 16 13.09 -5.83 -10.02
C GLY A 16 12.26 -5.62 -8.75
N PHE A 17 12.45 -6.48 -7.74
CA PHE A 17 11.74 -6.47 -6.45
C PHE A 17 12.63 -6.08 -5.26
N ASN A 18 13.96 -6.17 -5.41
CA ASN A 18 14.93 -5.89 -4.34
C ASN A 18 14.72 -6.72 -3.05
N ASN A 19 14.19 -7.94 -3.20
CA ASN A 19 13.79 -8.80 -2.07
C ASN A 19 14.58 -10.12 -2.00
N GLN A 20 15.52 -10.35 -2.92
CA GLN A 20 16.34 -11.55 -2.95
C GLN A 20 17.82 -11.21 -2.90
N TYR A 21 18.55 -11.89 -2.02
CA TYR A 21 19.97 -11.69 -1.78
C TYR A 21 20.70 -13.02 -1.87
N ARG A 22 21.87 -13.03 -2.51
CA ARG A 22 22.68 -14.22 -2.78
C ARG A 22 24.11 -14.00 -2.32
N TYR A 23 24.40 -14.46 -1.11
CA TYR A 23 25.76 -14.43 -0.56
C TYR A 23 26.56 -15.62 -1.08
N ARG A 24 27.76 -15.36 -1.61
CA ARG A 24 28.71 -16.41 -2.04
C ARG A 24 29.80 -16.56 -1.00
N PHE A 25 30.00 -17.78 -0.52
CA PHE A 25 31.10 -18.05 0.41
C PHE A 25 32.46 -17.88 -0.30
N PRO A 26 33.51 -17.42 0.42
CA PRO A 26 34.86 -17.34 -0.14
C PRO A 26 35.43 -18.70 -0.57
N ALA A 27 35.03 -19.76 0.12
CA ALA A 27 35.29 -21.16 -0.20
C ALA A 27 34.06 -22.00 0.17
N SER A 28 33.92 -23.20 -0.38
CA SER A 28 32.81 -24.10 -0.05
C SER A 28 32.72 -24.30 1.46
N ALA A 29 31.59 -23.90 2.05
CA ALA A 29 31.33 -24.04 3.48
C ALA A 29 30.63 -25.38 3.72
N THR A 30 31.18 -26.20 4.61
CA THR A 30 30.57 -27.47 5.01
C THR A 30 29.84 -27.27 6.33
N PHE A 31 28.53 -27.52 6.33
CA PHE A 31 27.71 -27.52 7.52
C PHE A 31 27.41 -28.96 7.91
N GLN A 32 27.67 -29.30 9.16
CA GLN A 32 27.33 -30.58 9.77
C GLN A 32 26.85 -30.30 11.18
N ASN A 33 25.61 -30.71 11.49
CA ASN A 33 24.98 -30.45 12.78
C ASN A 33 25.10 -28.95 13.17
N THR A 34 24.80 -28.07 12.22
CA THR A 34 24.88 -26.61 12.40
C THR A 34 23.48 -26.03 12.44
N GLU A 35 23.29 -25.00 13.27
CA GLU A 35 22.08 -24.18 13.30
C GLU A 35 22.37 -22.75 12.85
N VAL A 36 21.37 -22.12 12.25
CA VAL A 36 21.41 -20.73 11.81
C VAL A 36 20.22 -19.97 12.39
N CYS A 37 20.43 -18.71 12.74
CA CYS A 37 19.37 -17.78 13.12
C CYS A 37 19.60 -16.40 12.49
N VAL A 38 18.55 -15.59 12.46
CA VAL A 38 18.67 -14.17 12.12
C VAL A 38 19.05 -13.40 13.39
N GLN A 39 20.21 -12.76 13.36
CA GLN A 39 20.69 -11.90 14.45
C GLN A 39 20.08 -10.50 14.37
N SER A 40 19.98 -9.94 13.17
CA SER A 40 19.32 -8.65 12.93
C SER A 40 18.98 -8.44 11.46
N ILE A 41 17.99 -7.59 11.20
CA ILE A 41 17.67 -7.05 9.88
C ILE A 41 17.52 -5.55 10.02
N VAL A 42 18.27 -4.81 9.21
CA VAL A 42 18.21 -3.35 9.13
C VAL A 42 17.89 -2.97 7.70
N MET A 43 16.78 -2.27 7.48
CA MET A 43 16.35 -1.84 6.14
C MET A 43 15.43 -0.64 6.21
N TYR A 44 15.29 0.13 5.14
CA TYR A 44 14.28 1.19 5.07
C TYR A 44 12.90 0.64 4.74
N ASN A 45 11.88 1.16 5.41
CA ASN A 45 10.49 0.92 5.06
C ASN A 45 10.17 1.64 3.73
N SER A 46 10.37 0.92 2.64
CA SER A 46 10.23 1.42 1.27
C SER A 46 9.20 0.64 0.46
N GLN A 47 8.34 -0.12 1.15
CA GLN A 47 7.26 -0.86 0.52
C GLN A 47 6.06 0.07 0.32
N PHE A 48 5.68 0.22 -0.94
CA PHE A 48 4.51 1.01 -1.31
C PHE A 48 3.24 0.23 -1.03
N ASN A 49 2.17 0.91 -0.61
CA ASN A 49 0.85 0.31 -0.50
C ASN A 49 0.04 0.47 -1.79
N ILE A 50 0.36 1.49 -2.60
CA ILE A 50 -0.14 1.65 -3.97
C ILE A 50 1.01 1.38 -4.94
N ASP A 51 0.89 0.33 -5.75
CA ASP A 51 1.90 -0.02 -6.75
C ASP A 51 1.25 -0.76 -7.94
N ALA A 52 1.44 -0.22 -9.14
CA ALA A 52 0.83 -0.75 -10.35
C ALA A 52 1.30 -2.19 -10.66
N LEU A 53 2.58 -2.50 -10.39
CA LEU A 53 3.18 -3.79 -10.72
C LEU A 53 2.90 -4.85 -9.65
N ALA A 54 2.99 -4.48 -8.38
CA ALA A 54 2.82 -5.43 -7.28
C ALA A 54 1.35 -5.74 -6.98
N TYR A 55 0.46 -4.74 -7.10
CA TYR A 55 -0.93 -4.86 -6.64
C TYR A 55 -1.97 -4.43 -7.65
N SER A 56 -1.58 -3.73 -8.74
CA SER A 56 -2.53 -3.21 -9.75
C SER A 56 -3.68 -2.39 -9.14
N ASN A 57 -3.41 -1.64 -8.06
CA ASN A 57 -4.40 -0.96 -7.23
C ASN A 57 -4.37 0.57 -7.39
N THR A 58 -4.07 1.08 -8.59
CA THR A 58 -3.78 2.50 -8.82
C THR A 58 -4.96 3.33 -9.32
N THR A 59 -6.10 2.73 -9.63
CA THR A 59 -7.18 3.42 -10.35
C THR A 59 -8.52 3.34 -9.64
N PHE A 60 -9.30 4.41 -9.75
CA PHE A 60 -10.72 4.47 -9.37
C PHE A 60 -11.35 5.68 -10.06
N LYS A 61 -12.67 5.86 -9.91
CA LYS A 61 -13.38 6.94 -10.58
C LYS A 61 -14.34 7.67 -9.65
N ILE A 62 -14.67 8.90 -10.00
CA ILE A 62 -15.71 9.68 -9.35
C ILE A 62 -16.67 10.18 -10.42
N GLU A 63 -17.95 9.91 -10.23
CA GLU A 63 -19.03 10.49 -11.01
C GLU A 63 -19.50 11.79 -10.35
N ILE A 64 -19.52 12.87 -11.13
CA ILE A 64 -19.88 14.21 -10.68
C ILE A 64 -21.12 14.70 -11.45
N PRO A 65 -22.16 15.21 -10.76
CA PRO A 65 -23.33 15.81 -11.42
C PRO A 65 -22.98 17.09 -12.17
N THR A 66 -23.39 17.21 -13.44
CA THR A 66 -23.12 18.39 -14.29
C THR A 66 -24.29 18.64 -15.23
N ALA A 67 -24.79 19.88 -15.34
CA ALA A 67 -26.00 20.20 -16.10
C ALA A 67 -27.13 19.17 -15.87
N ALA A 68 -27.74 18.65 -16.94
CA ALA A 68 -28.77 17.61 -16.86
C ALA A 68 -28.20 16.17 -16.77
N THR A 69 -26.88 15.99 -16.71
CA THR A 69 -26.18 14.70 -16.81
C THR A 69 -25.15 14.51 -15.69
N THR A 70 -24.27 13.52 -15.82
CA THR A 70 -23.10 13.30 -14.98
C THR A 70 -21.83 13.28 -15.84
N SER A 71 -20.70 13.61 -15.23
CA SER A 71 -19.36 13.52 -15.82
C SER A 71 -18.51 12.58 -14.96
N THR A 72 -17.80 11.64 -15.57
CA THR A 72 -16.94 10.70 -14.85
C THR A 72 -15.48 11.15 -14.91
N ILE A 73 -14.88 11.36 -13.75
CA ILE A 73 -13.47 11.70 -13.59
C ILE A 73 -12.73 10.43 -13.20
N SER A 74 -11.76 10.02 -14.04
CA SER A 74 -10.88 8.89 -13.72
C SER A 74 -9.67 9.38 -12.96
N ILE A 75 -9.33 8.69 -11.87
CA ILE A 75 -8.21 9.02 -11.00
C ILE A 75 -7.20 7.87 -11.09
N THR A 76 -5.95 8.24 -11.34
CA THR A 76 -4.82 7.30 -11.34
C THR A 76 -3.79 7.79 -10.34
N LEU A 77 -3.64 7.05 -9.25
CA LEU A 77 -2.60 7.24 -8.26
C LEU A 77 -1.26 6.81 -8.85
N LYS A 78 -0.20 7.55 -8.53
CA LYS A 78 1.16 7.11 -8.80
C LYS A 78 1.55 6.05 -7.78
N ASP A 79 2.55 5.24 -8.10
CA ASP A 79 3.17 4.32 -7.15
C ASP A 79 3.68 5.10 -5.92
N GLY A 80 3.27 4.71 -4.72
CA GLY A 80 3.65 5.42 -3.50
C GLY A 80 3.06 4.86 -2.20
N ILE A 81 3.32 5.58 -1.11
CA ILE A 81 2.75 5.34 0.21
C ILE A 81 1.65 6.36 0.42
N TYR A 82 0.42 5.91 0.61
CA TYR A 82 -0.76 6.74 0.74
C TYR A 82 -1.53 6.44 2.03
N SER A 83 -1.77 7.46 2.84
CA SER A 83 -2.82 7.46 3.87
C SER A 83 -4.18 7.81 3.26
N TYR A 84 -5.26 7.69 4.04
CA TYR A 84 -6.59 8.17 3.62
C TYR A 84 -6.58 9.67 3.31
N THR A 85 -5.84 10.46 4.08
CA THR A 85 -5.66 11.89 3.84
C THR A 85 -5.00 12.16 2.49
N ASP A 86 -3.97 11.38 2.13
CA ASP A 86 -3.29 11.52 0.84
C ASP A 86 -4.21 11.12 -0.32
N ILE A 87 -5.00 10.05 -0.18
CA ILE A 87 -5.98 9.63 -1.20
C ILE A 87 -7.05 10.72 -1.37
N ASN A 88 -7.55 11.29 -0.28
CA ASN A 88 -8.52 12.37 -0.33
C ASN A 88 -7.94 13.63 -1.00
N LEU A 89 -6.68 13.96 -0.73
CA LEU A 89 -5.97 15.05 -1.42
C LEU A 89 -5.84 14.79 -2.93
N MET A 90 -5.60 13.54 -3.34
CA MET A 90 -5.56 13.16 -4.75
C MET A 90 -6.93 13.27 -5.42
N ILE A 91 -8.01 12.93 -4.70
CA ILE A 91 -9.39 13.18 -5.14
C ILE A 91 -9.59 14.68 -5.38
N GLN A 92 -9.28 15.52 -4.40
CA GLN A 92 -9.42 16.97 -4.51
C GLN A 92 -8.61 17.55 -5.66
N THR A 93 -7.36 17.08 -5.84
CA THR A 93 -6.49 17.49 -6.95
C THR A 93 -7.11 17.15 -8.31
N ALA A 94 -7.67 15.95 -8.45
CA ALA A 94 -8.36 15.53 -9.68
C ALA A 94 -9.62 16.37 -9.94
N LEU A 95 -10.39 16.71 -8.90
CA LEU A 95 -11.56 17.58 -9.01
C LEU A 95 -11.17 19.01 -9.41
N ILE A 96 -10.09 19.56 -8.83
CA ILE A 96 -9.55 20.88 -9.22
C ILE A 96 -9.14 20.86 -10.69
N SER A 97 -8.36 19.86 -11.11
CA SER A 97 -7.89 19.75 -12.49
C SER A 97 -9.02 19.65 -13.52
N ASN A 98 -10.18 19.12 -13.13
CA ASN A 98 -11.37 19.02 -13.99
C ASN A 98 -12.36 20.18 -13.77
N GLY A 99 -12.10 21.11 -12.85
CA GLY A 99 -13.00 22.20 -12.48
C GLY A 99 -14.33 21.75 -11.85
N ALA A 100 -14.32 20.63 -11.13
CA ALA A 100 -15.46 20.05 -10.41
C ALA A 100 -15.47 20.47 -8.92
N TYR A 101 -15.22 21.74 -8.64
CA TYR A 101 -15.18 22.32 -7.30
C TYR A 101 -15.74 23.75 -7.33
N LEU A 102 -16.03 24.32 -6.16
CA LEU A 102 -16.47 25.70 -6.00
C LEU A 102 -15.60 26.41 -4.96
N PHE A 103 -15.60 27.74 -4.92
CA PHE A 103 -15.01 28.48 -3.81
C PHE A 103 -16.10 28.91 -2.84
N ASN A 104 -15.92 28.61 -1.56
CA ASN A 104 -16.78 29.11 -0.49
C ASN A 104 -16.58 30.62 -0.29
N PRO A 105 -17.44 31.30 0.50
CA PRO A 105 -17.30 32.74 0.77
C PRO A 105 -15.96 33.15 1.40
N ASP A 106 -15.26 32.22 2.05
CA ASP A 106 -13.94 32.45 2.66
C ASP A 106 -12.78 32.29 1.66
N GLY A 107 -13.07 31.94 0.39
CA GLY A 107 -12.10 31.71 -0.66
C GLY A 107 -11.49 30.30 -0.69
N ASN A 108 -11.96 29.37 0.15
CA ASN A 108 -11.50 27.99 0.19
C ASN A 108 -12.23 27.11 -0.83
N ASN A 109 -11.55 26.09 -1.33
CA ASN A 109 -12.15 25.10 -2.22
C ASN A 109 -13.17 24.24 -1.45
N ALA A 110 -14.40 24.22 -1.94
CA ALA A 110 -15.49 23.39 -1.48
C ALA A 110 -15.69 22.19 -2.42
N PHE A 111 -15.64 20.99 -1.83
CA PHE A 111 -15.84 19.72 -2.52
C PHE A 111 -17.11 19.04 -2.03
N CYS A 112 -17.82 18.37 -2.95
CA CYS A 112 -19.07 17.65 -2.62
C CYS A 112 -18.84 16.17 -2.28
N ILE A 113 -17.59 15.73 -2.18
CA ILE A 113 -17.19 14.38 -1.82
C ILE A 113 -15.90 14.44 -0.99
N GLN A 114 -15.82 13.61 0.04
CA GLN A 114 -14.61 13.41 0.82
C GLN A 114 -14.50 11.94 1.26
N LEU A 115 -13.27 11.44 1.28
CA LEU A 115 -12.91 10.15 1.86
C LEU A 115 -12.17 10.41 3.17
N ILE A 116 -12.63 9.81 4.26
CA ILE A 116 -12.04 9.94 5.59
C ILE A 116 -11.91 8.58 6.26
N GLU A 117 -10.98 8.48 7.19
CA GLU A 117 -10.89 7.30 8.06
C GLU A 117 -11.93 7.36 9.17
N ASN A 118 -12.53 6.22 9.51
CA ASN A 118 -13.40 6.07 10.67
C ASN A 118 -12.84 4.99 11.60
N SER A 119 -12.04 5.42 12.57
CA SER A 119 -11.38 4.54 13.53
C SER A 119 -12.35 3.84 14.49
N THR A 120 -13.53 4.43 14.76
CA THR A 120 -14.56 3.83 15.61
C THR A 120 -15.11 2.53 15.02
N TYR A 121 -15.27 2.49 13.69
CA TYR A 121 -15.81 1.32 12.98
C TYR A 121 -14.74 0.50 12.26
N TYR A 122 -13.46 0.89 12.38
CA TYR A 122 -12.36 0.30 11.59
C TYR A 122 -12.72 0.24 10.09
N ALA A 123 -13.24 1.34 9.57
CA ALA A 123 -13.78 1.44 8.22
C ALA A 123 -13.30 2.73 7.56
N ALA A 124 -13.33 2.78 6.23
CA ALA A 124 -13.32 4.06 5.54
C ALA A 124 -14.75 4.62 5.51
N GLN A 125 -14.87 5.93 5.53
CA GLN A 125 -16.14 6.62 5.37
C GLN A 125 -16.02 7.57 4.19
N VAL A 126 -17.03 7.54 3.32
CA VAL A 126 -17.16 8.52 2.25
C VAL A 126 -18.37 9.37 2.58
N ASP A 127 -18.15 10.67 2.66
CA ASP A 127 -19.23 11.63 2.79
C ASP A 127 -19.43 12.32 1.46
N VAL A 128 -20.69 12.43 1.07
CA VAL A 128 -21.11 13.15 -0.12
C VAL A 128 -22.16 14.17 0.27
N SER A 129 -22.06 15.36 -0.30
CA SER A 129 -23.05 16.42 -0.16
C SER A 129 -23.69 16.74 -1.51
N SER A 130 -24.91 17.27 -1.48
CA SER A 130 -25.59 17.64 -2.72
C SER A 130 -24.80 18.74 -3.43
N THR A 131 -24.53 18.52 -4.71
CA THR A 131 -23.98 19.57 -5.57
C THR A 131 -25.03 20.66 -5.73
N PRO A 132 -24.69 21.94 -5.50
CA PRO A 132 -25.64 23.05 -5.65
C PRO A 132 -26.16 23.16 -7.09
N THR A 133 -27.45 23.40 -7.26
CA THR A 133 -28.05 23.67 -8.59
C THR A 133 -27.94 25.13 -9.01
N ALA A 134 -27.70 26.01 -8.04
CA ALA A 134 -27.45 27.43 -8.25
C ALA A 134 -26.21 27.83 -7.45
N ILE A 135 -25.52 28.87 -7.92
CA ILE A 135 -24.23 29.28 -7.36
C ILE A 135 -24.33 29.81 -5.93
N GLY A 136 -25.46 30.45 -5.57
CA GLY A 136 -25.66 31.01 -4.24
C GLY A 136 -24.55 31.99 -3.85
N THR A 137 -23.93 31.77 -2.69
CA THR A 137 -22.81 32.56 -2.16
C THR A 137 -21.43 32.05 -2.59
N TYR A 138 -21.36 30.95 -3.35
CA TYR A 138 -20.12 30.40 -3.86
C TYR A 138 -19.63 31.18 -5.09
N THR A 139 -18.38 30.96 -5.48
CA THR A 139 -17.88 31.39 -6.79
C THR A 139 -17.40 30.19 -7.62
N ARG A 140 -17.44 30.35 -8.94
CA ARG A 140 -17.08 29.28 -9.89
C ARG A 140 -15.58 29.28 -10.20
N PRO A 141 -15.02 28.12 -10.53
CA PRO A 141 -13.69 28.05 -11.11
C PRO A 141 -13.67 28.74 -12.47
N ALA A 142 -12.50 29.26 -12.86
CA ALA A 142 -12.31 29.95 -14.14
C ALA A 142 -12.50 29.03 -15.34
N THR A 143 -12.16 27.74 -15.21
CA THR A 143 -12.25 26.72 -16.27
C THR A 143 -12.78 25.39 -15.71
N GLY A 144 -13.10 24.46 -16.60
CA GLY A 144 -13.55 23.10 -16.27
C GLY A 144 -15.06 22.99 -16.02
N LEU A 145 -15.50 21.87 -15.45
CA LEU A 145 -16.89 21.43 -15.45
C LEU A 145 -17.87 22.45 -14.86
N TYR A 146 -17.58 23.02 -13.69
CA TYR A 146 -18.48 23.98 -13.02
C TYR A 146 -18.25 25.44 -13.43
N SER A 147 -17.30 25.72 -14.32
CA SER A 147 -17.09 27.08 -14.83
C SER A 147 -18.29 27.58 -15.66
N ALA A 148 -18.34 28.88 -15.94
CA ALA A 148 -19.40 29.46 -16.76
C ALA A 148 -19.32 29.01 -18.24
N GLY A 149 -18.13 28.67 -18.74
CA GLY A 149 -17.90 28.15 -20.09
C GLY A 149 -17.88 26.61 -20.18
N GLY A 150 -18.01 25.91 -19.05
CA GLY A 150 -18.07 24.45 -18.99
C GLY A 150 -19.51 23.92 -19.04
N SER A 151 -19.69 22.67 -18.60
CA SER A 151 -21.03 22.05 -18.48
C SER A 151 -21.93 22.80 -17.51
N GLY A 152 -21.36 23.45 -16.50
CA GLY A 152 -22.06 24.17 -15.44
C GLY A 152 -22.58 23.27 -14.33
N LEU A 153 -23.15 23.91 -13.31
CA LEU A 153 -23.80 23.26 -12.18
C LEU A 153 -24.96 22.36 -12.64
N PRO A 154 -25.29 21.30 -11.88
CA PRO A 154 -26.39 20.43 -12.22
C PRO A 154 -27.75 21.14 -12.19
N THR A 155 -28.68 20.74 -13.06
CA THR A 155 -30.05 21.30 -13.10
C THR A 155 -30.94 20.71 -12.00
N THR A 156 -30.57 19.53 -11.48
CA THR A 156 -31.25 18.86 -10.37
C THR A 156 -30.23 18.54 -9.27
N ALA A 157 -30.61 18.74 -8.00
CA ALA A 157 -29.77 18.40 -6.86
C ALA A 157 -29.36 16.92 -6.92
N ARG A 158 -28.06 16.64 -6.92
CA ARG A 158 -27.50 15.28 -6.94
C ARG A 158 -26.19 15.26 -6.17
N VAL A 159 -25.88 14.13 -5.56
CA VAL A 159 -24.58 13.90 -4.92
C VAL A 159 -23.58 13.28 -5.89
N PRO A 160 -22.28 13.55 -5.74
CA PRO A 160 -21.22 12.76 -6.35
C PRO A 160 -21.30 11.28 -5.97
N ARG A 161 -20.72 10.42 -6.81
CA ARG A 161 -20.66 8.98 -6.54
C ARG A 161 -19.24 8.46 -6.74
N LEU A 162 -18.73 7.76 -5.74
CA LEU A 162 -17.47 7.02 -5.84
C LEU A 162 -17.70 5.75 -6.65
N ILE A 163 -16.90 5.51 -7.67
CA ILE A 163 -16.95 4.31 -8.50
C ILE A 163 -15.68 3.51 -8.26
N ILE A 164 -15.87 2.28 -7.78
CA ILE A 164 -14.83 1.28 -7.59
C ILE A 164 -14.94 0.27 -8.72
N ASP A 165 -14.17 0.49 -9.78
CA ASP A 165 -14.03 -0.42 -10.93
C ASP A 165 -12.73 -1.23 -10.89
N ASN A 166 -11.87 -0.95 -9.92
CA ASN A 166 -10.67 -1.71 -9.60
C ASN A 166 -10.82 -2.35 -8.22
N ALA A 167 -11.02 -3.67 -8.20
CA ALA A 167 -11.22 -4.42 -6.96
C ALA A 167 -10.00 -4.36 -6.02
N GLU A 168 -8.78 -4.30 -6.56
CA GLU A 168 -7.56 -4.24 -5.75
C GLU A 168 -7.42 -2.88 -5.06
N PHE A 169 -7.83 -1.78 -5.71
CA PHE A 169 -7.95 -0.48 -5.03
C PHE A 169 -9.10 -0.49 -4.00
N GLY A 170 -10.23 -1.13 -4.34
CA GLY A 170 -11.36 -1.29 -3.43
C GLY A 170 -10.95 -1.91 -2.08
N LYS A 171 -10.07 -2.92 -2.08
CA LYS A 171 -9.50 -3.50 -0.86
C LYS A 171 -8.72 -2.50 0.00
N ILE A 172 -8.02 -1.54 -0.61
CA ILE A 172 -7.25 -0.52 0.13
C ILE A 172 -8.18 0.35 0.98
N ILE A 173 -9.29 0.79 0.39
CA ILE A 173 -10.23 1.71 1.04
C ILE A 173 -11.45 1.01 1.66
N GLY A 174 -11.55 -0.32 1.56
CA GLY A 174 -12.62 -1.09 2.17
C GLY A 174 -13.95 -1.12 1.39
N PHE A 175 -13.98 -0.78 0.10
CA PHE A 175 -15.20 -0.79 -0.71
C PHE A 175 -15.15 -1.90 -1.78
N SER A 176 -16.19 -2.70 -1.88
CA SER A 176 -16.35 -3.69 -2.94
C SER A 176 -16.55 -3.02 -4.31
N PRO A 177 -16.35 -3.73 -5.44
CA PRO A 177 -16.58 -3.14 -6.75
C PRO A 177 -18.03 -2.70 -6.93
N GLY A 178 -18.23 -1.44 -7.27
CA GLY A 178 -19.56 -0.85 -7.30
C GLY A 178 -19.55 0.67 -7.41
N THR A 179 -20.72 1.26 -7.23
CA THR A 179 -20.88 2.71 -7.18
C THR A 179 -21.56 3.11 -5.87
N TYR A 180 -21.01 4.11 -5.21
CA TYR A 180 -21.41 4.53 -3.87
C TYR A 180 -21.72 6.04 -3.86
N PRO A 181 -22.98 6.44 -3.60
CA PRO A 181 -24.16 5.58 -3.38
C PRO A 181 -24.58 4.76 -4.63
N SER A 182 -25.24 3.63 -4.42
CA SER A 182 -25.66 2.71 -5.50
C SER A 182 -26.81 3.25 -6.35
N ALA A 183 -27.66 4.10 -5.77
CA ALA A 183 -28.66 4.90 -6.47
C ALA A 183 -28.28 6.39 -6.42
N SER A 184 -28.71 7.16 -7.42
CA SER A 184 -28.57 8.62 -7.38
C SER A 184 -29.36 9.17 -6.21
N SER A 185 -28.70 9.93 -5.33
CA SER A 185 -29.32 10.64 -4.21
C SER A 185 -29.26 12.16 -4.44
N THR A 186 -30.19 12.88 -3.83
CA THR A 186 -30.26 14.35 -3.81
C THR A 186 -29.86 14.94 -2.46
N THR A 187 -29.64 14.11 -1.44
CA THR A 187 -29.35 14.53 -0.06
C THR A 187 -27.96 14.11 0.37
N THR A 188 -27.37 14.88 1.28
CA THR A 188 -26.09 14.56 1.92
C THR A 188 -26.17 13.20 2.60
N GLN A 189 -25.17 12.36 2.37
CA GLN A 189 -25.09 11.00 2.88
C GLN A 189 -23.66 10.66 3.27
N SER A 190 -23.54 9.79 4.26
CA SER A 190 -22.29 9.18 4.68
C SER A 190 -22.44 7.68 4.57
N PHE A 191 -21.44 7.01 4.01
CA PHE A 191 -21.43 5.57 3.86
C PHE A 191 -20.10 5.00 4.34
N LEU A 192 -20.20 3.97 5.18
CA LEU A 192 -19.08 3.19 5.64
C LEU A 192 -18.71 2.14 4.57
N SER A 193 -17.44 1.78 4.57
CA SER A 193 -16.87 0.73 3.75
C SER A 193 -17.56 -0.63 4.05
N ASP A 194 -17.82 -1.44 3.02
CA ASP A 194 -18.57 -2.69 3.10
C ASP A 194 -17.68 -3.94 3.26
N ILE A 195 -16.37 -3.77 3.09
CA ILE A 195 -15.34 -4.75 3.43
C ILE A 195 -14.28 -4.10 4.35
N THR A 196 -13.52 -4.93 5.05
CA THR A 196 -12.44 -4.45 5.92
C THR A 196 -11.34 -3.80 5.08
N PRO A 197 -10.98 -2.53 5.35
CA PRO A 197 -9.93 -1.86 4.59
C PRO A 197 -8.54 -2.43 4.88
N GLN A 198 -7.73 -2.54 3.84
CA GLN A 198 -6.35 -3.02 3.88
C GLN A 198 -5.40 -1.92 3.38
N VAL A 199 -5.34 -0.81 4.11
CA VAL A 199 -4.55 0.38 3.72
C VAL A 199 -3.09 0.01 3.41
N ASN A 200 -2.50 -0.92 4.16
CA ASN A 200 -1.24 -1.55 3.79
C ASN A 200 -1.47 -3.04 3.47
N PRO A 201 -1.24 -3.49 2.22
CA PRO A 201 -1.44 -4.88 1.84
C PRO A 201 -0.44 -5.85 2.46
N VAL A 202 0.67 -5.37 3.03
CA VAL A 202 1.69 -6.19 3.70
C VAL A 202 1.63 -5.93 5.21
N SER A 203 1.34 -6.97 5.98
CA SER A 203 1.31 -6.91 7.45
C SER A 203 2.60 -7.44 8.08
N ALA A 204 3.27 -8.37 7.41
CA ALA A 204 4.49 -9.01 7.86
C ALA A 204 5.38 -9.41 6.68
N TYR A 205 6.67 -9.51 6.97
CA TYR A 205 7.73 -9.95 6.09
C TYR A 205 8.19 -11.34 6.52
N VAL A 206 8.05 -12.31 5.62
CA VAL A 206 8.53 -13.67 5.83
C VAL A 206 9.91 -13.80 5.19
N VAL A 207 10.91 -14.17 5.97
CA VAL A 207 12.28 -14.36 5.51
C VAL A 207 12.52 -15.84 5.26
N ARG A 208 12.94 -16.15 4.03
CA ARG A 208 13.24 -17.50 3.57
C ARG A 208 14.73 -17.67 3.33
N CYS A 209 15.30 -18.80 3.72
CA CYS A 209 16.72 -19.11 3.61
C CYS A 209 16.93 -20.48 2.98
N SER A 210 17.71 -20.54 1.90
CA SER A 210 17.96 -21.78 1.15
C SER A 210 18.67 -22.88 1.94
N LEU A 211 19.23 -22.58 3.11
CA LEU A 211 19.95 -23.54 3.96
C LEU A 211 19.03 -24.30 4.94
N VAL A 212 17.84 -23.77 5.20
CA VAL A 212 16.92 -24.28 6.24
C VAL A 212 15.86 -25.17 5.61
N ASN A 213 15.49 -26.23 6.34
CA ASN A 213 14.36 -27.08 6.00
C ASN A 213 13.59 -27.46 7.28
N ASN A 214 12.49 -26.77 7.51
CA ASN A 214 11.58 -26.97 8.62
C ASN A 214 10.43 -27.87 8.18
N SER A 215 10.31 -29.04 8.81
CA SER A 215 9.27 -30.03 8.52
C SER A 215 7.86 -29.60 8.93
N PHE A 216 7.73 -28.53 9.72
CA PHE A 216 6.44 -28.05 10.25
C PHE A 216 5.90 -26.83 9.50
N THR A 217 6.64 -26.27 8.54
CA THR A 217 6.18 -25.11 7.78
C THR A 217 6.09 -25.42 6.29
N GLN A 218 5.11 -24.81 5.65
CA GLN A 218 5.01 -24.75 4.21
C GLN A 218 4.98 -23.26 3.84
N PRO A 219 6.02 -22.72 3.17
CA PRO A 219 7.22 -23.39 2.69
C PRO A 219 8.20 -23.79 3.82
N PRO A 220 9.06 -24.80 3.59
CA PRO A 220 9.96 -25.32 4.63
C PRO A 220 11.19 -24.44 4.90
N ASP A 221 11.45 -23.44 4.08
CA ASP A 221 12.69 -22.65 4.12
C ASP A 221 12.55 -21.34 4.93
N ILE A 222 11.52 -21.22 5.79
CA ILE A 222 11.31 -20.02 6.62
C ILE A 222 12.32 -20.00 7.78
N ILE A 223 13.06 -18.90 7.92
CA ILE A 223 14.03 -18.70 9.01
C ILE A 223 13.52 -17.71 10.08
N THR A 224 12.74 -16.71 9.69
CA THR A 224 12.14 -15.75 10.63
C THR A 224 10.99 -14.99 9.98
N VAL A 225 10.19 -14.30 10.81
CA VAL A 225 9.14 -13.39 10.39
C VAL A 225 9.28 -12.10 11.19
N PHE A 226 9.15 -10.95 10.54
CA PHE A 226 9.17 -9.64 11.18
C PHE A 226 8.11 -8.73 10.57
N ASN A 227 7.82 -7.58 11.19
CA ASN A 227 6.90 -6.58 10.65
C ASN A 227 7.63 -5.23 10.51
N SER A 228 6.90 -4.20 10.07
CA SER A 228 7.46 -2.85 9.92
C SER A 228 7.82 -2.16 11.25
N GLN A 229 7.60 -2.78 12.42
CA GLN A 229 7.90 -2.20 13.74
C GLN A 229 7.26 -0.81 13.97
N GLY A 230 6.10 -0.56 13.34
CA GLY A 230 5.41 0.74 13.42
C GLY A 230 6.08 1.88 12.65
N THR A 231 7.09 1.59 11.82
CA THR A 231 7.79 2.60 11.02
C THR A 231 6.90 3.12 9.89
N ALA A 232 6.93 4.44 9.68
CA ALA A 232 6.35 5.08 8.51
C ALA A 232 7.24 4.91 7.27
N GLY A 233 6.71 5.27 6.10
CA GLY A 233 7.48 5.28 4.85
C GLY A 233 8.78 6.08 4.97
N GLY A 234 9.89 5.51 4.49
CA GLY A 234 11.22 6.11 4.55
C GLY A 234 11.94 6.02 5.89
N GLN A 235 11.30 5.50 6.94
CA GLN A 235 11.95 5.26 8.23
C GLN A 235 12.71 3.92 8.25
N LEU A 236 13.68 3.81 9.16
CA LEU A 236 14.50 2.61 9.30
C LEU A 236 13.76 1.55 10.12
N ILE A 237 13.52 0.39 9.53
CA ILE A 237 13.15 -0.84 10.23
C ILE A 237 14.43 -1.43 10.82
N ASN A 238 14.45 -1.57 12.14
CA ASN A 238 15.51 -2.27 12.88
C ASN A 238 14.90 -3.46 13.61
N PHE A 239 14.95 -4.63 13.00
CA PHE A 239 14.52 -5.88 13.61
C PHE A 239 15.70 -6.56 14.30
N GLN A 240 15.59 -6.72 15.62
CA GLN A 240 16.52 -7.49 16.43
C GLN A 240 15.69 -8.39 17.36
N PRO A 241 15.71 -9.72 17.16
CA PRO A 241 14.90 -10.61 17.98
C PRO A 241 15.42 -10.63 19.41
N ASN A 242 14.51 -10.61 20.38
CA ASN A 242 14.84 -10.70 21.81
C ASN A 242 15.42 -12.07 22.19
N GLU A 243 15.00 -13.11 21.45
CA GLU A 243 15.51 -14.47 21.57
C GLU A 243 15.78 -15.03 20.18
N PHE A 244 16.94 -15.68 20.01
CA PHE A 244 17.30 -16.27 18.73
C PHE A 244 16.57 -17.58 18.49
N SER A 245 15.73 -17.61 17.44
CA SER A 245 15.14 -18.84 16.92
C SER A 245 16.15 -19.55 16.03
N TRP A 246 16.79 -20.60 16.58
CA TRP A 246 17.77 -21.41 15.87
C TRP A 246 17.11 -22.46 15.00
N MET A 247 17.49 -22.48 13.73
CA MET A 247 16.97 -23.41 12.72
C MET A 247 18.09 -24.33 12.25
N LYS A 248 17.82 -25.63 12.19
CA LYS A 248 18.81 -26.59 11.67
C LYS A 248 19.12 -26.30 10.20
N VAL A 249 20.41 -26.24 9.89
CA VAL A 249 20.92 -26.20 8.51
C VAL A 249 20.99 -27.62 7.98
N ASN A 250 20.57 -27.83 6.74
CA ASN A 250 20.74 -29.12 6.07
C ASN A 250 22.23 -29.46 5.95
N ASP A 251 22.63 -30.64 6.42
CA ASP A 251 24.01 -31.09 6.34
C ASP A 251 24.47 -31.16 4.87
N GLY A 252 25.65 -30.60 4.59
CA GLY A 252 26.17 -30.54 3.23
C GLY A 252 27.19 -29.44 3.00
N SER A 253 27.72 -29.40 1.78
CA SER A 253 28.67 -28.40 1.33
C SER A 253 27.98 -27.38 0.42
N TYR A 254 28.08 -26.10 0.76
CA TYR A 254 27.39 -25.01 0.07
C TYR A 254 28.38 -23.93 -0.37
N ASN A 255 28.17 -23.43 -1.58
CA ASN A 255 28.91 -22.28 -2.11
C ASN A 255 28.12 -20.98 -1.99
N VAL A 256 26.81 -21.08 -1.72
CA VAL A 256 25.88 -19.95 -1.79
C VAL A 256 24.79 -20.07 -0.73
N ILE A 257 24.41 -18.94 -0.12
CA ILE A 257 23.17 -18.75 0.63
C ILE A 257 22.26 -17.84 -0.18
N THR A 258 20.99 -18.22 -0.35
CA THR A 258 19.97 -17.32 -0.89
C THR A 258 18.97 -16.97 0.21
N ILE A 259 18.79 -15.66 0.45
CA ILE A 259 17.73 -15.11 1.28
C ILE A 259 16.67 -14.49 0.37
N THR A 260 15.40 -14.81 0.62
CA THR A 260 14.27 -14.19 -0.07
C THR A 260 13.27 -13.66 0.93
N ILE A 261 12.81 -12.42 0.77
CA ILE A 261 11.80 -11.78 1.61
C ILE A 261 10.48 -11.74 0.82
N VAL A 262 9.41 -12.25 1.43
CA VAL A 262 8.05 -12.31 0.83
C VAL A 262 7.02 -11.77 1.82
N ASP A 263 5.80 -11.52 1.35
CA ASP A 263 4.70 -11.11 2.22
C ASP A 263 4.06 -12.29 2.95
N GLN A 264 3.07 -12.00 3.80
CA GLN A 264 2.31 -12.99 4.54
C GLN A 264 1.52 -13.98 3.66
N LEU A 265 1.39 -13.71 2.36
CA LEU A 265 0.77 -14.58 1.35
C LEU A 265 1.81 -15.18 0.39
N GLU A 266 3.09 -15.12 0.75
CA GLU A 266 4.23 -15.60 -0.03
C GLU A 266 4.44 -14.92 -1.39
N ARG A 267 3.81 -13.76 -1.61
CA ARG A 267 4.02 -12.95 -2.81
C ARG A 267 5.32 -12.18 -2.68
N PHE A 268 5.98 -11.96 -3.81
CA PHE A 268 7.18 -11.13 -3.83
C PHE A 268 6.83 -9.69 -3.49
N ILE A 269 7.49 -9.18 -2.46
CA ILE A 269 7.41 -7.78 -2.08
C ILE A 269 8.41 -7.00 -2.90
N LYS A 270 8.01 -5.80 -3.34
CA LYS A 270 8.90 -4.85 -3.98
C LYS A 270 9.36 -3.79 -2.97
N PHE A 271 10.65 -3.80 -2.66
CA PHE A 271 11.30 -2.73 -1.91
C PHE A 271 11.85 -1.68 -2.88
N LYS A 272 11.53 -0.40 -2.66
CA LYS A 272 12.02 0.68 -3.52
C LYS A 272 13.47 1.06 -3.17
N ASP A 273 13.86 0.89 -1.91
CA ASP A 273 15.23 1.04 -1.45
C ASP A 273 15.92 -0.33 -1.40
N ALA A 274 17.08 -0.44 -2.06
CA ALA A 274 17.90 -1.63 -2.07
C ALA A 274 18.83 -1.73 -0.85
N ASN A 275 18.95 -0.67 -0.05
CA ASN A 275 19.82 -0.61 1.11
C ASN A 275 19.24 -1.44 2.27
N LEU A 276 19.95 -2.52 2.58
CA LEU A 276 19.58 -3.49 3.60
C LEU A 276 20.83 -4.19 4.12
N LEU A 277 20.79 -4.60 5.39
CA LEU A 277 21.75 -5.45 6.04
C LEU A 277 21.02 -6.56 6.83
N ILE A 278 21.31 -7.81 6.54
CA ILE A 278 20.86 -8.99 7.30
C ILE A 278 22.08 -9.62 7.93
N SER A 279 22.06 -9.78 9.25
CA SER A 279 23.09 -10.51 9.98
C SER A 279 22.55 -11.89 10.34
N LEU A 280 23.21 -12.93 9.86
CA LEU A 280 22.94 -14.32 10.22
C LEU A 280 24.00 -14.79 11.20
N SER A 281 23.58 -15.53 12.22
CA SER A 281 24.48 -16.16 13.19
C SER A 281 24.38 -17.68 13.05
N PHE A 282 25.53 -18.34 13.10
CA PHE A 282 25.67 -19.79 12.99
C PHE A 282 26.29 -20.35 14.28
N ARG A 283 25.84 -21.53 14.69
CA ARG A 283 26.44 -22.28 15.81
C ARG A 283 26.43 -23.78 15.52
N ASP A 284 27.32 -24.49 16.19
CA ASP A 284 27.25 -25.96 16.27
C ASP A 284 26.08 -26.34 17.20
N ALA A 285 25.29 -27.33 16.78
CA ALA A 285 24.14 -27.84 17.52
C ALA A 285 24.53 -28.86 18.60
#